data_AF-A0A7W1K2C0-F1
#
_entry.id   AF-A0A7W1K2C0-F1
#
_cell.length_a   1.000
_cell.length_b   1.000
_cell.length_c   1.000
_cell.angle_alpha   90.00
_cell.angle_beta   90.00
_cell.angle_gamma   90.00
#
_symmetry.space_group_name_H-M   'P 1'
#
loop_
_entity.id
_entity.type
_entity.pdbx_description
1 polymer ?
#
loop_
_entity_poly.entity_id
_entity_poly.type
_entity_poly.pdbx_seq_one_letter_code
_entity_poly.pdbx_strand_id
1 'polypeptide(L)'
;MSEDHVYRVHLTDPAGGVAIQDVPTDSFEATERGIMLNGRTIVPWHRVIRYVRDVVQPLGEPELMMHAEVRAWLDDGSESGETLKVRADRFDPGPWTADLLVVEAVNIEAATIHLKKIHVPWGRVLEYERVPLPVKDTVPSRPD
;
A
#
# COMPACT_ATOMS: atom_id res chain seq x y z
N MET A 1 -22.43 -12.67 0.83
CA MET A 1 -21.18 -13.11 0.19
C MET A 1 -20.09 -12.45 0.99
N SER A 2 -19.32 -13.22 1.73
CA SER A 2 -18.22 -12.71 2.55
C SER A 2 -17.21 -12.10 1.58
N GLU A 3 -17.03 -10.78 1.57
CA GLU A 3 -15.85 -10.20 0.95
C GLU A 3 -14.64 -10.87 1.59
N ASP A 4 -13.84 -11.53 0.78
CA ASP A 4 -12.70 -12.34 1.20
C ASP A 4 -11.64 -11.37 1.77
N HIS A 5 -11.78 -11.04 3.06
CA HIS A 5 -10.83 -10.24 3.81
C HIS A 5 -9.57 -11.08 4.02
N VAL A 6 -8.76 -11.23 2.98
CA VAL A 6 -7.55 -12.05 2.99
C VAL A 6 -6.35 -11.15 2.78
N TYR A 7 -5.35 -11.35 3.64
CA TYR A 7 -4.02 -10.81 3.43
C TYR A 7 -3.19 -11.78 2.62
N ARG A 8 -2.67 -11.33 1.48
CA ARG A 8 -1.60 -12.01 0.79
C ARG A 8 -0.27 -11.54 1.35
N VAL A 9 0.41 -12.40 2.09
CA VAL A 9 1.67 -12.11 2.78
C VAL A 9 2.84 -12.63 1.95
N HIS A 10 3.81 -11.76 1.68
CA HIS A 10 5.05 -12.06 1.00
C HIS A 10 6.19 -12.14 2.02
N LEU A 11 6.87 -13.28 2.07
CA LEU A 11 7.93 -13.59 3.02
C LEU A 11 9.22 -13.93 2.29
N THR A 12 10.36 -13.61 2.90
CA THR A 12 11.65 -14.16 2.46
C THR A 12 11.73 -15.64 2.83
N ASP A 13 12.04 -16.44 1.82
CA ASP A 13 12.34 -17.87 1.94
C ASP A 13 13.82 -18.03 2.35
N PRO A 14 14.13 -18.83 3.38
CA PRO A 14 15.50 -19.17 3.76
C PRO A 14 16.34 -19.74 2.61
N ALA A 15 15.72 -20.32 1.58
CA ALA A 15 16.39 -20.82 0.39
C ALA A 15 16.73 -19.74 -0.67
N GLY A 16 16.44 -18.46 -0.39
CA GLY A 16 16.78 -17.34 -1.27
C GLY A 16 15.68 -16.91 -2.24
N GLY A 17 14.41 -17.16 -1.89
CA GLY A 17 13.24 -16.83 -2.71
C GLY A 17 12.17 -16.05 -1.96
N VAL A 18 10.99 -15.93 -2.58
CA VAL A 18 9.80 -15.31 -1.96
C VAL A 18 8.71 -16.37 -1.78
N ALA A 19 8.30 -16.59 -0.53
CA ALA A 19 7.14 -17.39 -0.20
C ALA A 19 5.90 -16.50 -0.11
N ILE A 20 4.80 -16.92 -0.73
CA ILE A 20 3.52 -16.21 -0.70
C ILE A 20 2.49 -17.09 -0.01
N GLN A 21 1.75 -16.51 0.93
CA GLN A 21 0.67 -17.20 1.62
C GLN A 21 -0.54 -16.26 1.77
N ASP A 22 -1.72 -16.80 1.54
CA ASP A 22 -2.99 -16.10 1.73
C ASP A 22 -3.51 -16.42 3.15
N VAL A 23 -3.79 -15.39 3.95
CA VAL A 23 -4.12 -15.47 5.37
C VAL A 23 -5.42 -14.72 5.64
N PRO A 24 -6.44 -15.37 6.25
CA PRO A 24 -7.66 -14.67 6.67
C PRO A 24 -7.37 -13.50 7.62
N THR A 25 -8.08 -12.39 7.47
CA THR A 25 -7.86 -11.16 8.26
C THR A 25 -8.10 -11.37 9.75
N ASP A 26 -9.06 -12.22 10.12
CA ASP A 26 -9.33 -12.60 11.52
C ASP A 26 -8.18 -13.43 12.14
N SER A 27 -7.32 -13.97 11.30
CA SER A 27 -6.18 -14.80 11.66
C SER A 27 -4.85 -14.06 11.49
N PHE A 28 -4.87 -12.75 11.23
CA PHE A 28 -3.72 -11.90 11.00
C PHE A 28 -3.66 -10.77 12.02
N GLU A 29 -2.47 -10.54 12.60
CA GLU A 29 -2.23 -9.40 13.48
C GLU A 29 -0.83 -8.83 13.26
N ALA A 30 -0.71 -7.50 13.13
CA ALA A 30 0.58 -6.83 13.15
C ALA A 30 0.96 -6.48 14.59
N THR A 31 2.14 -6.89 15.01
CA THR A 31 2.66 -6.72 16.38
C THR A 31 4.00 -5.98 16.35
N GLU A 32 4.49 -5.54 17.50
CA GLU A 32 5.82 -4.92 17.60
C GLU A 32 6.95 -5.83 17.03
N ARG A 33 6.81 -7.15 17.17
CA ARG A 33 7.87 -8.12 16.81
C ARG A 33 7.79 -8.60 15.35
N GLY A 34 6.69 -8.37 14.66
CA GLY A 34 6.40 -8.97 13.37
C GLY A 34 4.90 -9.10 13.10
N ILE A 35 4.56 -9.97 12.16
CA ILE A 35 3.17 -10.39 11.96
C ILE A 35 2.91 -11.70 12.71
N MET A 36 1.76 -11.78 13.38
CA MET A 36 1.26 -13.00 13.99
C MET A 36 0.21 -13.61 13.07
N LEU A 37 0.35 -14.92 12.86
CA LEU A 37 -0.51 -15.72 12.01
C LEU A 37 -1.21 -16.78 12.86
N ASN A 38 -2.52 -16.91 12.67
CA ASN A 38 -3.40 -17.85 13.37
C ASN A 38 -3.24 -17.78 14.91
N GLY A 39 -2.90 -16.60 15.45
CA GLY A 39 -2.69 -16.36 16.89
C GLY A 39 -1.55 -17.15 17.55
N ARG A 40 -0.65 -17.77 16.77
CA ARG A 40 0.37 -18.70 17.31
C ARG A 40 1.75 -18.50 16.72
N THR A 41 1.84 -18.22 15.42
CA THR A 41 3.12 -18.15 14.71
C THR A 41 3.49 -16.71 14.48
N ILE A 42 4.60 -16.25 15.08
CA ILE A 42 5.16 -14.93 14.81
C ILE A 42 6.19 -15.06 13.69
N VAL A 43 5.95 -14.33 12.60
CA VAL A 43 6.92 -14.11 11.53
C VAL A 43 7.61 -12.77 11.78
N PRO A 44 8.92 -12.75 12.08
CA PRO A 44 9.61 -11.51 12.44
C PRO A 44 9.72 -10.55 11.25
N TRP A 45 9.76 -9.25 11.53
CA TRP A 45 9.73 -8.21 10.49
C TRP A 45 10.78 -8.36 9.40
N HIS A 46 12.01 -8.77 9.73
CA HIS A 46 13.08 -8.96 8.73
C HIS A 46 12.72 -10.04 7.68
N ARG A 47 11.82 -10.97 8.02
CA ARG A 47 11.31 -11.98 7.09
C ARG A 47 10.12 -11.51 6.27
N VAL A 48 9.43 -10.46 6.69
CA VAL A 48 8.27 -9.93 5.97
C VAL A 48 8.78 -8.98 4.88
N ILE A 49 8.36 -9.21 3.64
CA ILE A 49 8.64 -8.32 2.51
C ILE A 49 7.52 -7.29 2.43
N ARG A 50 6.28 -7.77 2.36
CA ARG A 50 5.05 -6.97 2.38
C ARG A 50 3.86 -7.86 2.66
N TYR A 51 2.72 -7.26 2.96
CA TYR A 51 1.44 -7.95 2.91
C TYR A 51 0.40 -7.04 2.26
N VAL A 52 -0.46 -7.62 1.45
CA VAL A 52 -1.43 -6.88 0.63
C VAL A 52 -2.84 -7.38 0.87
N ARG A 53 -3.82 -6.47 0.77
CA ARG A 53 -5.24 -6.82 0.72
C ARG A 53 -5.97 -5.91 -0.25
N ASP A 54 -7.06 -6.41 -0.79
CA ASP A 54 -7.93 -5.61 -1.63
C ASP A 54 -8.89 -4.79 -0.75
N VAL A 55 -9.19 -3.57 -1.19
CA VAL A 55 -10.06 -2.63 -0.49
C VAL A 55 -10.96 -1.97 -1.52
N VAL A 56 -12.26 -2.02 -1.28
CA VAL A 56 -13.25 -1.28 -2.08
C VAL A 56 -13.72 -0.07 -1.27
N GLN A 57 -13.69 1.11 -1.89
CA GLN A 57 -14.19 2.34 -1.28
C GLN A 57 -15.22 3.00 -2.20
N PRO A 58 -16.23 3.68 -1.66
CA PRO A 58 -17.08 4.54 -2.47
C PRO A 58 -16.24 5.65 -3.11
N LEU A 59 -16.59 6.05 -4.34
CA LEU A 59 -16.15 7.32 -4.90
C LEU A 59 -16.73 8.42 -4.00
N GLY A 60 -15.88 9.04 -3.18
CA GLY A 60 -16.27 10.21 -2.39
C GLY A 60 -16.53 11.44 -3.27
N GLU A 61 -16.92 12.55 -2.64
CA GLU A 61 -16.89 13.88 -3.27
C GLU A 61 -15.52 14.14 -3.89
N PRO A 62 -15.43 14.92 -4.99
CA PRO A 62 -14.19 15.19 -5.69
C PRO A 62 -13.12 15.60 -4.68
N GLU A 63 -12.15 14.69 -4.51
CA GLU A 63 -11.08 14.79 -3.52
C GLU A 63 -10.52 16.20 -3.57
N LEU A 64 -10.60 16.94 -2.46
CA LEU A 64 -9.85 18.19 -2.26
C LEU A 64 -8.48 17.96 -2.87
N MET A 65 -8.18 18.68 -3.95
CA MET A 65 -7.01 18.43 -4.80
C MET A 65 -5.75 18.48 -3.92
N MET A 66 -5.36 17.34 -3.37
CA MET A 66 -4.10 17.23 -2.66
C MET A 66 -3.04 17.18 -3.74
N HIS A 67 -2.40 18.32 -3.92
CA HIS A 67 -1.32 18.54 -4.87
C HIS A 67 -0.03 17.91 -4.34
N ALA A 68 -0.04 16.65 -3.95
CA ALA A 68 1.17 15.93 -3.56
C ALA A 68 1.06 14.44 -3.84
N GLU A 69 2.17 13.87 -4.31
CA GLU A 69 2.40 12.45 -4.43
C GLU A 69 3.40 11.99 -3.39
N VAL A 70 3.33 10.73 -3.00
CA VAL A 70 4.40 10.03 -2.31
C VAL A 70 5.02 9.05 -3.28
N ARG A 71 6.34 9.06 -3.37
CA ARG A 71 7.13 8.06 -4.07
C ARG A 71 7.94 7.30 -3.05
N ALA A 72 7.82 5.98 -3.05
CA ALA A 72 8.53 5.10 -2.13
C ALA A 72 9.35 4.10 -2.92
N TRP A 73 10.62 3.95 -2.54
CA TRP A 73 11.54 2.94 -3.04
C TRP A 73 11.64 1.83 -2.02
N LEU A 74 11.40 0.60 -2.47
CA LEU A 74 11.21 -0.56 -1.63
C LEU A 74 12.23 -1.62 -1.98
N ASP A 75 12.75 -2.29 -0.96
CA ASP A 75 13.40 -3.59 -1.09
C ASP A 75 12.33 -4.68 -1.09
N ASP A 76 11.97 -5.14 -2.28
CA ASP A 76 11.04 -6.25 -2.49
C ASP A 76 11.75 -7.62 -2.52
N GLY A 77 13.05 -7.66 -2.22
CA GLY A 77 13.92 -8.83 -2.33
C GLY A 77 14.51 -9.07 -3.72
N SER A 78 14.21 -8.22 -4.71
CA SER A 78 14.86 -8.26 -6.04
C SER A 78 16.11 -7.38 -6.10
N GLU A 79 16.95 -7.58 -7.12
CA GLU A 79 18.16 -6.74 -7.32
C GLU A 79 17.82 -5.28 -7.67
N SER A 80 16.68 -5.03 -8.30
CA SER A 80 16.25 -3.69 -8.73
C SER A 80 15.42 -2.96 -7.70
N GLY A 81 14.84 -3.67 -6.74
CA GLY A 81 13.79 -3.16 -5.86
C GLY A 81 12.50 -2.80 -6.63
N GLU A 82 11.58 -2.15 -5.92
CA GLU A 82 10.29 -1.68 -6.44
C GLU A 82 10.10 -0.19 -6.14
N THR A 83 9.47 0.55 -7.04
CA THR A 83 9.05 1.94 -6.78
C THR A 83 7.54 2.06 -6.84
N LEU A 84 6.92 2.47 -5.74
CA LEU A 84 5.49 2.75 -5.67
C LEU A 84 5.25 4.25 -5.66
N LYS A 85 4.20 4.68 -6.38
CA LYS A 85 3.75 6.08 -6.42
C LYS A 85 2.28 6.14 -6.08
N VAL A 86 1.93 6.90 -5.06
CA VAL A 86 0.55 7.09 -4.60
C VAL A 86 0.27 8.56 -4.32
N ARG A 87 -1.01 8.94 -4.32
CA ARG A 87 -1.41 10.26 -3.81
C ARG A 87 -1.07 10.35 -2.33
N ALA A 88 -0.76 11.55 -1.84
CA ALA A 88 -0.28 11.71 -0.47
C ALA A 88 -1.31 11.35 0.62
N ASP A 89 -2.61 11.40 0.33
CA ASP A 89 -3.70 10.94 1.20
C ASP A 89 -3.88 9.41 1.18
N ARG A 90 -3.24 8.74 0.22
CA ARG A 90 -3.20 7.28 0.06
C ARG A 90 -1.93 6.67 0.66
N PHE A 91 -1.16 7.47 1.37
CA PHE A 91 0.01 7.05 2.12
C PHE A 91 -0.22 7.30 3.61
N ASP A 92 -0.03 6.26 4.42
CA ASP A 92 -0.11 6.35 5.88
C ASP A 92 1.18 5.79 6.49
N PRO A 93 2.01 6.63 7.15
CA PRO A 93 3.19 6.17 7.88
C PRO A 93 2.74 5.55 9.21
N GLY A 94 2.34 4.29 9.16
CA GLY A 94 2.00 3.51 10.34
C GLY A 94 3.20 3.27 11.26
N PRO A 95 2.96 2.75 12.48
CA PRO A 95 4.02 2.53 13.44
C PRO A 95 5.05 1.51 12.93
N TRP A 96 4.60 0.41 12.32
CA TRP A 96 5.47 -0.70 11.89
C TRP A 96 5.65 -0.79 10.37
N THR A 97 4.69 -0.26 9.62
CA THR A 97 4.65 -0.33 8.17
C THR A 97 4.38 1.03 7.57
N ALA A 98 4.92 1.26 6.38
CA ALA A 98 4.40 2.22 5.44
C ALA A 98 3.22 1.59 4.69
N ASP A 99 2.06 2.20 4.79
CA ASP A 99 0.84 1.75 4.15
C ASP A 99 0.58 2.57 2.88
N LEU A 100 0.43 1.89 1.74
CA LEU A 100 0.20 2.50 0.44
C LEU A 100 -1.10 1.97 -0.17
N LEU A 101 -2.00 2.86 -0.58
CA LEU A 101 -3.20 2.52 -1.33
C LEU A 101 -2.98 2.77 -2.83
N VAL A 102 -2.83 1.69 -3.58
CA VAL A 102 -2.62 1.71 -5.04
C VAL A 102 -3.96 1.52 -5.75
N VAL A 103 -4.27 2.34 -6.74
CA VAL A 103 -5.48 2.18 -7.55
C VAL A 103 -5.31 1.03 -8.53
N GLU A 104 -6.22 0.06 -8.48
CA GLU A 104 -6.27 -1.02 -9.47
C GLU A 104 -7.34 -0.75 -10.53
N ALA A 105 -8.53 -0.33 -10.11
CA ALA A 105 -9.63 -0.03 -11.02
C ALA A 105 -10.58 1.01 -10.44
N VAL A 106 -11.25 1.75 -11.31
CA VAL A 106 -12.32 2.69 -10.96
C VAL A 106 -13.59 2.22 -11.65
N ASN A 107 -14.65 1.97 -10.87
CA ASN A 107 -15.96 1.62 -11.38
C ASN A 107 -16.90 2.83 -11.24
N ILE A 108 -17.08 3.53 -12.36
CA ILE A 108 -17.90 4.75 -12.40
C ILE A 108 -19.39 4.43 -12.23
N GLU A 109 -19.87 3.31 -12.77
CA GLU A 109 -21.28 2.91 -12.70
C GLU A 109 -21.69 2.56 -11.27
N ALA A 110 -20.83 1.82 -10.55
CA ALA A 110 -21.05 1.48 -9.15
C ALA A 110 -20.62 2.58 -8.17
N ALA A 111 -20.03 3.67 -8.68
CA ALA A 111 -19.39 4.71 -7.87
C ALA A 111 -18.43 4.13 -6.83
N THR A 112 -17.54 3.22 -7.24
CA THR A 112 -16.53 2.61 -6.37
C THR A 112 -15.12 2.69 -6.96
N ILE A 113 -14.12 2.71 -6.08
CA ILE A 113 -12.72 2.54 -6.41
C ILE A 113 -12.20 1.26 -5.79
N HIS A 114 -11.54 0.44 -6.60
CA HIS A 114 -10.84 -0.76 -6.19
C HIS A 114 -9.38 -0.41 -5.96
N LEU A 115 -8.94 -0.62 -4.73
CA LEU A 115 -7.61 -0.29 -4.24
C LEU A 115 -6.93 -1.57 -3.77
N LYS A 116 -5.63 -1.64 -4.00
CA LYS A 116 -4.75 -2.58 -3.30
C LYS A 116 -4.05 -1.85 -2.16
N LYS A 117 -4.35 -2.26 -0.92
CA LYS A 117 -3.62 -1.78 0.26
C LYS A 117 -2.37 -2.62 0.43
N ILE A 118 -1.21 -1.99 0.28
CA ILE A 118 0.11 -2.59 0.42
C ILE A 118 0.71 -2.10 1.73
N HIS A 119 1.07 -3.04 2.59
CA HIS A 119 1.76 -2.76 3.84
C HIS A 119 3.21 -3.22 3.71
N VAL A 120 4.15 -2.29 3.87
CA VAL A 120 5.58 -2.56 3.74
C VAL A 120 6.27 -2.27 5.07
N PRO A 121 6.95 -3.23 5.71
CA PRO A 121 7.72 -2.98 6.92
C PRO A 121 8.73 -1.85 6.71
N TRP A 122 8.91 -0.96 7.69
CA TRP A 122 9.86 0.15 7.55
C TRP A 122 11.28 -0.28 7.17
N GLY A 123 11.73 -1.45 7.65
CA GLY A 123 13.03 -2.03 7.27
C GLY A 123 13.16 -2.45 5.80
N ARG A 124 12.06 -2.44 5.05
CA ARG A 124 11.98 -2.70 3.60
C ARG A 124 11.76 -1.43 2.79
N VAL A 125 11.51 -0.29 3.43
CA VAL A 125 11.42 1.02 2.76
C VAL A 125 12.81 1.61 2.73
N LEU A 126 13.40 1.71 1.54
CA LEU A 126 14.73 2.27 1.35
C LEU A 126 14.71 3.79 1.48
N GLU A 127 13.72 4.40 0.81
CA GLU A 127 13.51 5.85 0.81
C GLU A 127 12.04 6.13 0.49
N TYR A 128 11.53 7.26 0.98
CA TYR A 128 10.30 7.83 0.45
C TYR A 128 10.38 9.36 0.42
N GLU A 129 9.80 9.95 -0.63
CA GLU A 129 9.69 11.40 -0.77
C GLU A 129 8.21 11.80 -0.94
N ARG A 130 7.87 12.99 -0.42
CA ARG A 130 6.58 13.63 -0.69
C ARG A 130 6.81 14.79 -1.66
N VAL A 131 6.30 14.64 -2.87
CA VAL A 131 6.53 15.55 -3.98
C VAL A 131 5.28 16.41 -4.21
N PRO A 132 5.35 17.74 -4.07
CA PRO A 132 4.26 18.61 -4.49
C PRO A 132 3.99 18.45 -5.99
N LEU A 133 2.74 18.25 -6.37
CA LEU A 133 2.31 18.27 -7.75
C LEU A 133 2.19 19.73 -8.22
N PRO A 134 2.64 20.06 -9.44
CA PRO A 134 2.46 21.40 -9.97
C PRO A 134 0.96 21.71 -10.07
N VAL A 135 0.55 22.83 -9.45
CA VAL A 135 -0.78 23.40 -9.67
C VAL A 135 -0.81 23.82 -11.14
N LYS A 136 -1.68 23.20 -11.95
CA LYS A 136 -1.98 23.75 -13.27
C LYS A 136 -2.74 25.06 -13.04
N ASP A 137 -2.04 26.17 -13.05
CA ASP A 137 -2.66 27.48 -13.19
C ASP A 137 -3.33 27.52 -14.57
N THR A 138 -4.59 27.12 -14.66
CA THR A 138 -5.48 27.57 -15.72
C THR A 138 -5.67 29.07 -15.53
N VAL A 139 -4.71 29.85 -16.04
CA VAL A 139 -4.87 31.29 -16.23
C VAL A 139 -6.00 31.44 -17.25
N PRO A 140 -7.16 32.03 -16.91
CA PRO A 140 -8.17 32.30 -17.90
C PRO A 140 -7.56 33.29 -18.90
N SER A 141 -7.47 32.89 -20.17
CA SER A 141 -7.00 33.78 -21.23
C SER A 141 -7.89 35.02 -21.22
N ARG A 142 -7.29 36.18 -20.95
CA ARG A 142 -7.95 37.48 -21.08
C ARG A 142 -8.33 37.64 -22.56
N PRO A 143 -9.60 37.90 -22.90
CA PRO A 143 -9.95 38.25 -24.26
C PRO A 143 -9.37 39.63 -24.57
N ASP A 144 -8.61 39.73 -25.66
CA ASP A 144 -8.30 40.98 -26.36
C ASP A 144 -9.35 41.22 -27.45
#